data_AF-A0A6J4XQM4-F1
#
_entry.id   AF-A0A6J4XQM4-F1
#
_cell.length_a   1.000
_cell.length_b   1.000
_cell.length_c   1.000
_cell.angle_alpha   90.00
_cell.angle_beta   90.00
_cell.angle_gamma   90.00
#
_symmetry.space_group_name_H-M   'P 1'
#
loop_
_entity.id
_entity.type
_entity.pdbx_description
1 polymer ?
#
loop_
_entity_poly.entity_id
_entity_poly.type
_entity_poly.pdbx_seq_one_letter_code
_entity_poly.pdbx_strand_id
1 'polypeptide(L)'
;YSLNQQKIEQEKKFDGIFVLLSSRYDLKPREVVESYKNLKEVEMLFDDLKNFVDIRPIRHWLQGRVRAHVFICVLALLLKRIFEIHYMQSKCTMEPLEEISKSKLIKYKVKFSKRENRSQTFPKVTNTTPMQKKYFNMIGIKNPMSLEKFIW
;
A
#
# COMPACT_ATOMS: atom_id res chain seq x y z
N TYR A 1 20.17 -10.25 46.57
CA TYR A 1 20.35 -9.44 45.35
C TYR A 1 21.09 -8.16 45.72
N SER A 2 22.17 -7.82 45.03
CA SER A 2 22.91 -6.55 45.19
C SER A 2 22.88 -5.76 43.89
N LEU A 3 22.74 -4.43 44.00
CA LEU A 3 22.72 -3.53 42.85
C LEU A 3 24.15 -3.24 42.38
N ASN A 4 24.40 -3.36 41.07
CA ASN A 4 25.69 -3.03 40.49
C ASN A 4 25.75 -1.52 40.18
N GLN A 5 26.26 -0.75 41.13
CA GLN A 5 26.32 0.71 41.06
C GLN A 5 27.12 1.23 39.85
N GLN A 6 28.16 0.51 39.42
CA GLN A 6 28.98 0.90 38.27
C GLN A 6 28.20 0.88 36.96
N LYS A 7 27.31 -0.11 36.79
CA LYS A 7 26.47 -0.23 35.61
C LYS A 7 25.43 0.90 35.54
N ILE A 8 24.88 1.28 36.69
CA ILE A 8 23.91 2.38 36.82
C ILE A 8 24.57 3.72 36.46
N GLU A 9 25.80 3.96 36.92
CA GLU A 9 26.56 5.18 36.58
C GLU A 9 26.87 5.28 35.08
N GLN A 10 27.10 4.14 34.42
CA GLN A 10 27.32 4.09 32.97
C GLN A 10 26.02 4.35 32.20
N GLU A 11 24.92 3.71 32.57
CA GLU A 11 23.61 3.91 31.93
C GLU A 11 23.14 5.37 32.05
N LYS A 12 23.36 6.03 33.20
CA LYS A 12 23.06 7.47 33.38
C LYS A 12 23.72 8.39 32.36
N LYS A 13 24.89 8.03 31.81
CA LYS A 13 25.58 8.85 30.79
C LYS A 13 24.89 8.80 29.43
N PHE A 14 24.07 7.78 29.20
CA PHE A 14 23.35 7.56 27.96
C PHE A 14 21.86 7.94 28.08
N ASP A 15 21.42 8.41 29.25
CA ASP A 15 20.04 8.87 29.45
C ASP A 15 19.72 10.05 28.50
N GLY A 16 18.70 9.85 27.66
CA GLY A 16 18.27 10.82 26.65
C GLY A 16 19.08 10.82 25.36
N ILE A 17 20.10 9.96 25.22
CA ILE A 17 20.90 9.82 24.00
C ILE A 17 20.53 8.51 23.29
N PHE A 18 20.20 8.60 22.00
CA PHE A 18 19.95 7.41 21.19
C PHE A 18 21.26 6.91 20.56
N VAL A 19 21.78 5.79 21.07
CA VAL A 19 23.04 5.19 20.62
C VAL A 19 22.76 4.06 19.64
N LEU A 20 23.34 4.14 18.44
CA LEU A 20 23.30 3.07 17.45
C LEU A 20 24.54 2.18 17.57
N LEU A 21 24.31 0.89 17.82
CA LEU A 21 25.35 -0.13 17.82
C LEU A 21 25.27 -0.93 16.52
N SER A 22 26.41 -1.12 15.85
CA SER A 22 26.50 -1.88 14.61
C SER A 22 27.74 -2.77 14.65
N SER A 23 27.61 -3.99 14.13
CA SER A 23 28.73 -4.92 13.91
C SER A 23 29.48 -4.64 12.60
N ARG A 24 29.01 -3.67 11.80
CA ARG A 24 29.59 -3.27 10.52
C ARG A 24 30.59 -2.14 10.75
N TYR A 25 31.88 -2.49 10.78
CA TYR A 25 32.99 -1.55 10.95
C TYR A 25 33.41 -0.84 9.65
N ASP A 26 32.90 -1.29 8.51
CA ASP A 26 33.19 -0.75 7.18
C ASP A 26 32.32 0.46 6.82
N LEU A 27 31.26 0.72 7.57
CA LEU A 27 30.35 1.84 7.34
C LEU A 27 30.75 3.08 8.14
N LYS A 28 30.62 4.25 7.51
CA LYS A 28 30.79 5.51 8.23
C LYS A 28 29.64 5.72 9.22
N PRO A 29 29.85 6.43 10.35
CA PRO A 29 28.78 6.69 11.31
C PRO A 29 27.51 7.31 10.69
N ARG A 30 27.68 8.18 9.70
CA ARG A 30 26.56 8.78 8.95
C ARG A 30 25.73 7.74 8.19
N GLU A 31 26.40 6.78 7.54
CA GLU A 31 25.75 5.71 6.76
C GLU A 31 25.00 4.75 7.69
N VAL A 32 25.54 4.49 8.89
CA VAL A 32 24.85 3.70 9.92
C VAL A 32 23.56 4.39 10.35
N VAL A 33 23.60 5.71 10.61
CA VAL A 33 22.41 6.50 10.97
C VAL A 33 21.39 6.52 9.82
N GLU A 34 21.85 6.66 8.58
CA GLU A 34 20.98 6.67 7.40
C GLU A 34 20.31 5.31 7.18
N SER A 35 21.07 4.22 7.28
CA SER A 35 20.52 2.86 7.23
C SER A 35 19.50 2.61 8.35
N TYR A 36 19.76 3.13 9.55
CA TYR A 36 18.78 3.04 10.64
C TYR A 36 17.51 3.84 10.33
N LYS A 37 17.63 5.05 9.75
CA LYS A 37 16.46 5.84 9.34
C LYS A 37 15.62 5.14 8.27
N ASN A 38 16.24 4.36 7.39
CA ASN A 38 15.52 3.56 6.40
C ASN A 38 14.65 2.46 7.02
N LEU A 39 14.91 2.05 8.27
CA LEU A 39 14.07 1.11 9.00
C LEU A 39 12.64 1.64 9.17
N LYS A 40 12.48 2.96 9.31
CA LYS A 40 11.16 3.61 9.33
C LYS A 40 10.38 3.37 8.04
N GLU A 41 11.04 3.36 6.88
CA GLU A 41 10.36 3.06 5.61
C GLU A 41 9.83 1.63 5.60
N VAL A 42 10.60 0.69 6.13
CA VAL A 42 10.19 -0.71 6.26
C VAL A 42 8.99 -0.84 7.20
N GLU A 43 8.99 -0.15 8.33
CA GLU A 43 7.84 -0.11 9.26
C GLU A 43 6.58 0.44 8.58
N MET A 44 6.71 1.52 7.80
CA MET A 44 5.60 2.08 7.04
C MET A 44 5.06 1.11 6.00
N LEU A 45 5.92 0.38 5.28
CA LEU A 45 5.50 -0.67 4.35
C LEU A 45 4.75 -1.82 5.05
N PHE A 46 5.14 -2.16 6.27
CA PHE A 46 4.41 -3.14 7.09
C PHE A 46 3.06 -2.61 7.56
N ASP A 47 2.93 -1.31 7.81
CA ASP A 47 1.65 -0.68 8.13
C ASP A 47 0.71 -0.69 6.91
N ASP A 48 1.21 -0.29 5.75
CA ASP A 48 0.49 -0.37 4.46
C ASP A 48 -0.01 -1.79 4.16
N LEU A 49 0.84 -2.80 4.39
CA LEU A 49 0.47 -4.20 4.19
C LEU A 49 -0.70 -4.62 5.08
N LYS A 50 -0.77 -4.08 6.31
CA LYS A 50 -1.82 -4.39 7.27
C LYS A 50 -3.11 -3.62 6.99
N ASN A 51 -3.02 -2.33 6.66
CA ASN A 51 -4.17 -1.43 6.63
C ASN A 51 -4.71 -1.19 5.21
N PHE A 52 -3.83 -1.04 4.22
CA PHE A 52 -4.23 -0.73 2.84
C PHE A 52 -4.49 -1.98 2.01
N VAL A 53 -3.52 -2.89 2.03
CA VAL A 53 -3.65 -4.18 1.34
C VAL A 53 -4.57 -5.13 2.11
N ASP A 54 -4.82 -4.83 3.39
CA ASP A 54 -5.72 -5.56 4.28
C ASP A 54 -5.41 -7.07 4.30
N ILE A 55 -4.14 -7.41 4.53
CA ILE A 55 -3.69 -8.81 4.56
C ILE A 55 -4.44 -9.65 5.62
N ARG A 56 -5.09 -9.01 6.60
CA ARG A 56 -5.88 -9.64 7.66
C ARG A 56 -7.28 -9.04 7.70
N PRO A 57 -8.36 -9.85 7.67
CA PRO A 57 -8.38 -11.25 8.08
C PRO A 57 -8.23 -12.26 6.92
N ILE A 58 -7.34 -13.25 7.10
CA ILE A 58 -7.20 -14.38 6.19
C ILE A 58 -8.37 -15.34 6.43
N ARG A 59 -9.44 -15.22 5.64
CA ARG A 59 -10.60 -16.13 5.70
C ARG A 59 -10.41 -17.42 4.90
N HIS A 60 -9.16 -17.78 4.64
CA HIS A 60 -8.75 -18.95 3.85
C HIS A 60 -8.19 -20.04 4.76
N TRP A 61 -8.63 -21.27 4.53
CA TRP A 61 -8.30 -22.44 5.37
C TRP A 61 -7.33 -23.39 4.65
N LEU A 62 -7.39 -23.45 3.32
CA LEU A 62 -6.47 -24.26 2.52
C LEU A 62 -5.14 -23.56 2.35
N GLN A 63 -4.05 -24.29 2.58
CA GLN A 63 -2.67 -23.77 2.49
C GLN A 63 -2.38 -23.09 1.15
N GLY A 64 -2.86 -23.65 0.03
CA GLY A 64 -2.69 -23.05 -1.30
C GLY A 64 -3.36 -21.67 -1.42
N ARG A 65 -4.54 -21.49 -0.85
CA ARG A 65 -5.26 -20.20 -0.88
C ARG A 65 -4.63 -19.17 0.03
N VAL A 66 -4.11 -19.59 1.19
CA VAL A 66 -3.35 -18.71 2.08
C VAL A 66 -2.09 -18.19 1.38
N ARG A 67 -1.33 -19.08 0.72
CA ARG A 67 -0.13 -18.68 -0.05
C ARG A 67 -0.48 -17.72 -1.19
N ALA A 68 -1.55 -18.00 -1.94
CA ALA A 68 -1.99 -17.13 -3.02
C ALA A 68 -2.42 -15.74 -2.52
N HIS A 69 -3.16 -15.66 -1.41
CA HIS A 69 -3.56 -14.40 -0.79
C HIS A 69 -2.34 -13.56 -0.38
N VAL A 70 -1.41 -14.16 0.37
CA VAL A 70 -0.17 -13.46 0.79
C VAL A 70 0.63 -12.99 -0.42
N PHE A 71 0.74 -13.81 -1.47
CA PHE A 71 1.42 -13.45 -2.71
C PHE A 71 0.77 -12.23 -3.39
N ILE A 72 -0.55 -12.22 -3.54
CA ILE A 72 -1.30 -11.10 -4.13
C ILE A 72 -1.12 -9.83 -3.28
N CYS A 73 -1.15 -9.95 -1.95
CA CYS A 73 -0.93 -8.82 -1.05
C CYS A 73 0.46 -8.22 -1.21
N VAL A 74 1.51 -9.05 -1.26
CA VAL A 74 2.90 -8.59 -1.46
C VAL A 74 3.07 -7.96 -2.85
N LEU A 75 2.44 -8.53 -3.88
CA LEU A 75 2.45 -7.98 -5.22
C LEU A 75 1.76 -6.59 -5.27
N ALA A 76 0.62 -6.43 -4.61
CA ALA A 76 -0.07 -5.15 -4.51
C ALA A 76 0.79 -4.09 -3.80
N LEU A 77 1.48 -4.46 -2.72
CA LEU A 77 2.40 -3.57 -2.01
C LEU A 77 3.58 -3.15 -2.90
N LEU A 78 4.15 -4.08 -3.67
CA LEU A 78 5.22 -3.78 -4.63
C LEU A 78 4.76 -2.76 -5.68
N LEU A 79 3.58 -2.97 -6.27
CA LEU A 79 3.02 -2.05 -7.27
C LEU A 79 2.78 -0.65 -6.67
N LYS A 80 2.24 -0.57 -5.45
CA LYS A 80 2.10 0.69 -4.71
C LYS A 80 3.46 1.39 -4.55
N ARG A 81 4.48 0.66 -4.11
CA ARG A 81 5.81 1.25 -3.86
C ARG A 81 6.49 1.73 -5.13
N ILE A 82 6.39 0.98 -6.23
CA ILE A 82 6.88 1.41 -7.54
C ILE A 82 6.17 2.72 -7.95
N PHE A 83 4.86 2.77 -7.77
CA PHE A 83 4.11 3.99 -8.08
C PHE A 83 4.58 5.20 -7.25
N GLU A 84 4.78 5.04 -5.95
CA GLU A 84 5.30 6.11 -5.08
C GLU A 84 6.69 6.60 -5.47
N ILE A 85 7.61 5.67 -5.78
CA ILE A 85 9.00 6.01 -6.13
C ILE A 85 9.05 6.76 -7.46
N HIS A 86 8.35 6.26 -8.49
CA HIS A 86 8.42 6.84 -9.82
C HIS A 86 7.62 8.14 -9.98
N TYR A 87 6.52 8.30 -9.24
CA TYR A 87 5.55 9.35 -9.49
C TYR A 87 5.32 10.30 -8.31
N MET A 88 5.65 9.90 -7.07
CA MET A 88 5.41 10.71 -5.86
C MET A 88 6.69 11.18 -5.16
N GLN A 89 7.87 11.04 -5.81
CA GLN A 89 9.17 11.42 -5.23
C GLN A 89 9.43 10.75 -3.87
N SER A 90 9.05 9.47 -3.74
CA SER A 90 9.14 8.68 -2.49
C SER A 90 8.33 9.23 -1.31
N LYS A 91 7.39 10.16 -1.54
CA LYS A 91 6.40 10.51 -0.51
C LYS A 91 5.37 9.40 -0.42
N CYS A 92 5.25 8.80 0.77
CA CYS A 92 4.16 7.89 1.10
C CYS A 92 2.89 8.71 1.32
N THR A 93 2.19 9.01 0.23
CA THR A 93 0.89 9.67 0.27
C THR A 93 -0.16 8.68 -0.20
N MET A 94 -1.10 8.35 0.69
CA MET A 94 -2.16 7.35 0.45
C MET A 94 -3.22 7.82 -0.55
N GLU A 95 -3.32 9.13 -0.73
CA GLU A 95 -4.39 9.81 -1.48
C GLU A 95 -4.57 9.31 -2.93
N PRO A 96 -3.52 9.04 -3.72
CA PRO A 96 -3.70 8.69 -5.14
C PRO A 96 -4.34 7.32 -5.36
N LEU A 97 -3.88 6.28 -4.67
CA LEU A 97 -4.40 4.93 -4.86
C LEU A 97 -5.80 4.78 -4.25
N GLU A 98 -6.06 5.39 -3.09
CA GLU A 98 -7.41 5.45 -2.52
C GLU A 98 -8.37 6.19 -3.44
N GLU A 99 -7.93 7.28 -4.06
CA GLU A 99 -8.76 8.02 -4.99
C GLU A 99 -9.03 7.21 -6.26
N ILE A 100 -8.06 6.46 -6.78
CA ILE A 100 -8.27 5.53 -7.91
C ILE A 100 -9.20 4.39 -7.52
N SER A 101 -9.07 3.80 -6.32
CA SER A 101 -9.88 2.65 -5.89
C SER A 101 -11.37 2.97 -5.73
N LYS A 102 -11.71 4.26 -5.53
CA LYS A 102 -13.10 4.75 -5.55
C LYS A 102 -13.74 4.63 -6.93
N SER A 103 -12.95 4.58 -8.02
CA SER A 103 -13.49 4.32 -9.35
C SER A 103 -13.91 2.84 -9.45
N LYS A 104 -15.21 2.60 -9.67
CA LYS A 104 -15.79 1.25 -9.68
C LYS A 104 -16.54 1.01 -10.99
N LEU A 105 -16.45 -0.22 -11.48
CA LEU A 105 -17.33 -0.71 -12.56
C LEU A 105 -18.70 -1.06 -11.94
N ILE A 106 -19.75 -0.37 -12.35
CA ILE A 106 -21.12 -0.56 -11.85
C ILE A 106 -21.95 -1.23 -12.95
N LYS A 107 -22.66 -2.32 -12.63
CA LYS A 107 -23.63 -2.94 -13.55
C LYS A 107 -24.99 -2.28 -13.37
N TYR A 108 -25.45 -1.53 -14.35
CA TYR A 108 -26.78 -0.94 -14.39
C TYR A 108 -27.76 -1.91 -15.05
N LYS A 109 -28.84 -2.28 -14.34
CA LYS A 109 -29.95 -3.04 -14.93
C LYS A 109 -31.03 -2.06 -15.38
N VAL A 110 -31.21 -1.92 -16.69
CA VAL A 110 -32.22 -1.01 -17.27
C VAL A 110 -33.42 -1.83 -17.72
N LYS A 111 -34.61 -1.44 -17.28
CA LYS A 111 -35.88 -1.97 -17.78
C LYS A 111 -36.36 -1.07 -18.92
N PHE A 112 -36.58 -1.65 -20.09
CA PHE A 112 -36.95 -0.90 -21.30
C PHE A 112 -38.46 -0.67 -21.43
N SER A 113 -39.28 -1.44 -20.71
CA SER A 113 -40.74 -1.34 -20.78
C SER A 113 -41.39 -1.57 -19.42
N LYS A 114 -42.50 -0.88 -19.14
CA LYS A 114 -43.41 -1.16 -18.01
C LYS A 114 -44.31 -2.37 -18.26
N ARG A 115 -44.53 -2.76 -19.53
CA ARG A 115 -45.46 -3.83 -19.93
C ARG A 115 -44.80 -5.17 -20.22
N GLU A 116 -43.55 -5.19 -20.68
CA GLU A 116 -42.79 -6.42 -20.90
C GLU A 116 -41.63 -6.49 -19.90
N ASN A 117 -41.42 -7.68 -19.32
CA ASN A 117 -40.36 -7.94 -18.34
C ASN A 117 -38.95 -8.05 -18.99
N ARG A 118 -38.69 -7.28 -20.06
CA ARG A 118 -37.37 -7.22 -20.72
C ARG A 118 -36.47 -6.25 -19.97
N SER A 119 -35.45 -6.79 -19.31
CA SER A 119 -34.37 -6.03 -18.69
C SER A 119 -33.04 -6.38 -19.35
N GLN A 120 -32.23 -5.38 -19.66
CA GLN A 120 -30.84 -5.59 -20.08
C GLN A 120 -29.90 -5.00 -19.03
N THR A 121 -28.79 -5.69 -18.79
CA THR A 121 -27.77 -5.25 -17.85
C THR A 121 -26.61 -4.66 -18.64
N PHE A 122 -26.30 -3.38 -18.41
CA PHE A 122 -25.14 -2.70 -18.99
C PHE A 122 -24.10 -2.46 -17.91
N PRO A 123 -22.87 -2.94 -18.09
CA PRO A 123 -21.73 -2.51 -17.28
C PRO A 123 -21.38 -1.07 -17.68
N LYS A 124 -21.27 -0.17 -16.71
CA LYS A 124 -20.81 1.21 -16.91
C LYS A 124 -19.86 1.63 -15.80
N VAL A 125 -18.75 2.27 -16.16
CA VAL A 125 -17.78 2.77 -15.18
C VAL A 125 -18.28 4.08 -14.58
N THR A 126 -18.00 4.32 -13.29
CA THR A 126 -18.25 5.64 -12.70
C THR A 126 -17.50 6.74 -13.45
N ASN A 127 -18.10 7.92 -13.55
CA ASN A 127 -17.43 9.08 -14.15
C ASN A 127 -16.18 9.41 -13.31
N THR A 128 -15.01 9.34 -13.95
CA THR A 128 -13.73 9.62 -13.27
C THR A 128 -13.62 11.10 -12.91
N THR A 129 -13.21 11.41 -11.69
CA THR A 129 -12.94 12.78 -11.23
C THR A 129 -11.71 13.36 -11.97
N PRO A 130 -11.56 14.70 -12.06
CA PRO A 130 -10.38 15.32 -12.69
C PRO A 130 -9.05 14.84 -12.07
N MET A 131 -9.05 14.58 -10.77
CA MET A 131 -7.88 14.09 -10.04
C MET A 131 -7.54 12.63 -10.42
N GLN A 132 -8.53 11.76 -10.52
CA GLN A 132 -8.35 10.40 -11.04
C GLN A 132 -7.79 10.41 -12.47
N LYS A 133 -8.32 11.28 -13.35
CA LYS A 133 -7.81 11.45 -14.72
C LYS A 133 -6.33 11.83 -14.73
N LYS A 134 -5.92 12.74 -13.84
CA LYS A 134 -4.51 13.13 -13.67
C LYS A 134 -3.65 11.94 -13.29
N TYR A 135 -4.07 11.11 -12.34
CA TYR A 135 -3.32 9.93 -11.93
C TYR A 135 -3.24 8.87 -13.04
N PHE A 136 -4.32 8.59 -13.76
CA PHE A 136 -4.30 7.66 -14.89
C PHE A 136 -3.33 8.12 -16.00
N ASN A 137 -3.38 9.40 -16.34
CA ASN A 137 -2.47 9.98 -17.33
C ASN A 137 -1.01 9.91 -16.88
N MET A 138 -0.74 10.06 -15.58
CA MET A 138 0.61 9.97 -15.01
C MET A 138 1.22 8.57 -15.21
N ILE A 139 0.42 7.52 -15.06
CA ILE A 139 0.84 6.12 -15.26
C ILE A 139 0.84 5.73 -16.75
N GLY A 140 0.32 6.58 -17.63
CA GLY A 140 0.14 6.27 -19.05
C GLY A 140 -1.01 5.28 -19.32
N ILE A 141 -1.89 5.06 -18.34
CA ILE A 141 -3.08 4.24 -18.50
C ILE A 141 -4.17 5.08 -19.15
N LYS A 142 -4.63 4.68 -20.34
CA LYS A 142 -5.80 5.31 -20.96
C LYS A 142 -6.99 5.14 -20.01
N ASN A 143 -7.63 6.27 -19.66
CA ASN A 143 -8.73 6.31 -18.71
C ASN A 143 -9.72 5.13 -18.97
N PRO A 144 -9.99 4.29 -17.96
CA PRO A 144 -10.77 3.07 -18.10
C PRO A 144 -12.26 3.28 -18.40
N MET A 145 -12.71 4.49 -18.78
CA MET A 145 -14.07 4.76 -19.28
C MET A 145 -14.52 3.83 -20.43
N SER A 146 -13.63 3.01 -21.01
CA SER A 146 -13.94 1.98 -22.01
C SER A 146 -13.85 0.53 -21.51
N LEU A 147 -13.74 0.27 -20.19
CA LEU A 147 -13.72 -1.09 -19.60
C LEU A 147 -14.95 -1.93 -19.98
N GLU A 148 -16.05 -1.29 -20.40
CA GLU A 148 -17.24 -1.96 -20.97
C GLU A 148 -16.88 -2.88 -22.15
N LYS A 149 -15.81 -2.58 -22.89
CA LYS A 149 -15.34 -3.36 -24.04
C LYS A 149 -14.50 -4.59 -23.68
N PHE A 150 -14.05 -4.72 -22.43
CA PHE A 150 -13.13 -5.78 -21.97
C PHE A 150 -13.85 -6.92 -21.23
N ILE A 151 -15.17 -7.04 -21.41
CA ILE A 151 -15.99 -8.04 -20.74
C ILE A 151 -16.13 -9.25 -21.68
N TRP A 152 -15.45 -10.34 -21.32
CA TRP A 152 -15.56 -11.67 -21.91
C TRP A 152 -16.83 -12.38 -21.40
#